data_AF-A0A1G2UU88-F1
#
_entry.id   AF-A0A1G2UU88-F1
#
_cell.length_a   1.000
_cell.length_b   1.000
_cell.length_c   1.000
_cell.angle_alpha   90.00
_cell.angle_beta   90.00
_cell.angle_gamma   90.00
#
_symmetry.space_group_name_H-M   'P 1'
#
loop_
_entity.id
_entity.type
_entity.pdbx_description
1 polymer ?
#
loop_
_entity_poly.entity_id
_entity_poly.type
_entity_poly.pdbx_seq_one_letter_code
_entity_poly.pdbx_strand_id
1 'polypeptide(L)'
;MPMEQIAPRPEDIAAAIALVNENPRLKNDAIIRQAIEKGIGANGQPINLDRFVETRGAFLELEAARKKLQEVRDTDPETFDAIVVSSVRPDLEKYIN
;
A
#
# COMPACT_ATOMS: atom_id res chain seq x y z
N MET A 1 16.62 -23.22 -17.94
CA MET A 1 15.34 -23.24 -18.69
C MET A 1 14.86 -21.80 -18.76
N PRO A 2 14.61 -21.22 -19.94
CA PRO A 2 14.00 -19.89 -19.98
C PRO A 2 12.63 -20.00 -19.32
N MET A 3 12.39 -19.22 -18.25
CA MET A 3 11.05 -19.09 -17.70
C MET A 3 10.21 -18.43 -18.79
N GLU A 4 9.22 -19.16 -19.33
CA GLU A 4 8.22 -18.55 -20.19
C GLU A 4 7.65 -17.34 -19.46
N GLN A 5 7.74 -16.19 -20.11
CA GLN A 5 7.15 -14.96 -19.61
C GLN A 5 5.64 -15.14 -19.74
N ILE A 6 4.99 -15.60 -18.66
CA ILE A 6 3.54 -15.78 -18.63
C ILE A 6 2.94 -14.38 -18.60
N ALA A 7 2.58 -13.88 -19.79
CA ALA A 7 1.82 -12.64 -19.91
C ALA A 7 0.51 -12.78 -19.13
N PRO A 8 0.09 -11.73 -18.40
CA PRO A 8 -1.16 -11.76 -17.66
C PRO A 8 -2.35 -11.90 -18.62
N ARG A 9 -3.40 -12.61 -18.18
CA ARG A 9 -4.57 -12.85 -19.03
C ARG A 9 -5.37 -11.55 -19.17
N PRO A 10 -6.07 -11.33 -20.30
CA PRO A 10 -6.87 -10.13 -20.51
C PRO A 10 -7.91 -9.86 -19.42
N GLU A 11 -8.53 -10.92 -18.87
CA GLU A 11 -9.49 -10.81 -17.77
C GLU A 11 -8.86 -10.28 -16.47
N ASP A 12 -7.65 -10.72 -16.14
CA ASP A 12 -6.91 -10.28 -14.94
C ASP A 12 -6.49 -8.81 -15.09
N ILE A 13 -6.12 -8.40 -16.30
CA ILE A 13 -5.80 -7.01 -16.62
C ILE A 13 -7.04 -6.12 -16.47
N ALA A 14 -8.20 -6.56 -16.98
CA ALA A 14 -9.44 -5.79 -16.88
C ALA A 14 -9.89 -5.59 -15.43
N ALA A 15 -9.80 -6.65 -14.60
CA ALA A 15 -10.09 -6.58 -13.18
C ALA A 15 -9.15 -5.63 -12.43
N ALA A 16 -7.84 -5.74 -12.69
CA ALA A 16 -6.83 -4.84 -12.12
C ALA A 16 -7.08 -3.36 -12.50
N ILE A 17 -7.43 -3.09 -13.77
CA ILE A 17 -7.75 -1.73 -14.23
C ILE A 17 -9.01 -1.19 -13.53
N ALA A 18 -10.03 -2.01 -13.30
CA ALA A 18 -11.22 -1.60 -12.56
C ALA A 18 -10.86 -1.14 -11.13
N LEU A 19 -10.09 -1.95 -10.41
CA LEU A 19 -9.61 -1.62 -9.06
C LEU A 19 -8.75 -0.34 -9.04
N VAL A 20 -7.90 -0.14 -10.04
CA VAL A 20 -7.09 1.08 -10.18
C VAL A 20 -7.96 2.31 -10.43
N ASN A 21 -9.05 2.19 -11.18
CA ASN A 21 -9.96 3.29 -11.45
C ASN A 21 -10.80 3.69 -10.23
N GLU A 22 -11.06 2.75 -9.32
CA GLU A 22 -11.76 3.00 -8.05
C GLU A 22 -10.88 3.73 -7.02
N ASN A 23 -9.55 3.61 -7.11
CA ASN A 23 -8.62 4.25 -6.18
C ASN A 23 -7.75 5.34 -6.86
N PRO A 24 -8.02 6.64 -6.61
CA PRO A 24 -7.28 7.76 -7.21
C PRO A 24 -5.76 7.71 -6.98
N ARG A 25 -5.30 7.09 -5.89
CA ARG A 25 -3.87 6.98 -5.56
C ARG A 25 -3.15 5.97 -6.46
N LEU A 26 -3.87 4.94 -6.92
CA LEU A 26 -3.30 3.90 -7.78
C LEU A 26 -3.19 4.34 -9.24
N LYS A 27 -4.06 5.25 -9.69
CA LYS A 27 -4.11 5.73 -11.09
C LYS A 27 -2.78 6.26 -11.62
N ASN A 28 -1.97 6.87 -10.76
CA ASN A 28 -0.67 7.45 -11.11
C ASN A 28 0.53 6.64 -10.60
N ASP A 29 0.30 5.44 -10.06
CA ASP A 29 1.38 4.61 -9.54
C ASP A 29 2.11 3.88 -10.68
N ALA A 30 3.40 4.20 -10.86
CA ALA A 30 4.22 3.62 -11.92
C ALA A 30 4.46 2.11 -11.74
N ILE A 31 4.48 1.63 -10.49
CA ILE A 31 4.70 0.21 -10.18
C ILE A 31 3.48 -0.60 -10.59
N ILE A 32 2.27 -0.11 -10.36
CA ILE A 32 1.03 -0.75 -10.82
C ILE A 32 0.97 -0.81 -12.33
N ARG A 33 1.31 0.27 -13.05
CA ARG A 33 1.31 0.24 -14.52
C ARG A 33 2.26 -0.83 -15.06
N GLN A 34 3.47 -0.88 -14.52
CA GLN A 34 4.44 -1.91 -14.89
C GLN A 34 3.96 -3.32 -14.53
N ALA A 35 3.34 -3.49 -13.37
CA ALA A 35 2.79 -4.76 -12.92
C ALA A 35 1.68 -5.25 -13.86
N ILE A 36 0.74 -4.39 -14.25
CA ILE A 36 -0.35 -4.72 -15.18
C ILE A 36 0.18 -5.04 -16.58
N GLU A 37 1.15 -4.26 -17.08
CA GLU A 37 1.73 -4.46 -18.41
C GLU A 37 2.52 -5.76 -18.53
N LYS A 38 3.29 -6.11 -17.49
CA LYS A 38 4.24 -7.23 -17.56
C LYS A 38 3.72 -8.49 -16.89
N GLY A 39 2.84 -8.36 -15.89
CA GLY A 39 2.40 -9.46 -15.02
C GLY A 39 3.51 -9.98 -14.10
N ILE A 40 4.62 -9.24 -13.95
CA ILE A 40 5.82 -9.68 -13.24
C ILE A 40 6.18 -8.68 -12.15
N GLY A 41 6.48 -9.20 -10.96
CA GLY A 41 6.99 -8.42 -9.84
C GLY A 41 8.47 -8.04 -10.00
N ALA A 42 8.98 -7.23 -9.07
CA ALA A 42 10.37 -6.76 -9.07
C ALA A 42 11.42 -7.89 -8.99
N ASN A 43 11.04 -9.05 -8.47
CA ASN A 43 11.87 -10.26 -8.39
C ASN A 43 11.83 -11.12 -9.67
N GLY A 44 11.18 -10.65 -10.73
CA GLY A 44 11.05 -11.39 -11.99
C GLY A 44 10.08 -12.57 -11.93
N GLN A 45 9.30 -12.70 -10.85
CA GLN A 45 8.28 -13.74 -10.70
C GLN A 45 6.90 -13.25 -11.14
N PRO A 46 6.08 -14.11 -11.76
CA PRO A 46 4.68 -13.79 -12.01
C PRO A 46 3.96 -13.40 -10.72
N ILE A 47 3.11 -12.39 -10.80
CA ILE A 47 2.32 -11.90 -9.67
C ILE A 47 0.83 -12.08 -9.93
N ASN A 48 0.06 -12.31 -8.87
CA ASN A 48 -1.38 -12.21 -8.92
C ASN A 48 -1.75 -10.70 -8.93
N LEU A 49 -2.30 -10.22 -10.05
CA LEU A 49 -2.57 -8.79 -10.26
C LEU A 49 -3.59 -8.24 -9.25
N ASP A 50 -4.68 -8.94 -8.99
CA ASP A 50 -5.72 -8.51 -8.05
C ASP A 50 -5.12 -8.28 -6.66
N ARG A 51 -4.44 -9.30 -6.13
CA ARG A 51 -3.79 -9.23 -4.81
C ARG A 51 -2.71 -8.14 -4.78
N PHE A 52 -1.98 -7.95 -5.87
CA PHE A 52 -0.94 -6.93 -5.96
C PHE A 52 -1.53 -5.53 -5.91
N VAL A 53 -2.58 -5.26 -6.69
CA VAL A 53 -3.26 -3.97 -6.77
C VAL A 53 -3.89 -3.61 -5.42
N GLU A 54 -4.59 -4.56 -4.77
CA GLU A 54 -5.14 -4.37 -3.42
C GLU A 54 -4.05 -4.05 -2.39
N THR A 55 -2.98 -4.83 -2.36
CA THR A 55 -1.87 -4.64 -1.41
C THR A 55 -1.20 -3.29 -1.62
N ARG A 56 -1.01 -2.88 -2.88
CA ARG A 56 -0.43 -1.58 -3.21
C ARG A 56 -1.34 -0.43 -2.80
N GLY A 57 -2.65 -0.58 -2.96
CA GLY A 57 -3.67 0.35 -2.46
C GLY A 57 -3.50 0.62 -0.96
N ALA A 58 -3.55 -0.44 -0.16
CA ALA A 58 -3.39 -0.36 1.29
C ALA A 58 -2.05 0.27 1.70
N PHE A 59 -0.96 -0.08 1.00
CA PHE A 59 0.36 0.50 1.26
C PHE A 59 0.41 2.02 1.01
N LEU A 60 -0.16 2.50 -0.09
CA LEU A 60 -0.19 3.94 -0.40
C LEU A 60 -1.03 4.73 0.61
N GLU A 61 -2.11 4.13 1.13
CA GLU A 61 -2.91 4.74 2.19
C GLU A 61 -2.13 4.84 3.50
N LEU A 62 -1.41 3.78 3.86
CA LEU A 62 -0.57 3.76 5.05
C LEU A 62 0.57 4.79 4.96
N GLU A 63 1.25 4.89 3.81
CA GLU A 63 2.30 5.89 3.60
C GLU A 63 1.74 7.33 3.65
N ALA A 64 0.54 7.56 3.12
CA ALA A 64 -0.12 8.87 3.23
C ALA A 64 -0.48 9.21 4.68
N ALA A 65 -0.97 8.24 5.46
CA ALA A 65 -1.26 8.42 6.88
C ALA A 65 0.02 8.68 7.68
N ARG A 66 1.09 7.92 7.42
CA ARG A 66 2.41 8.10 8.02
C ARG A 66 2.97 9.49 7.75
N LYS A 67 2.86 9.98 6.51
CA LYS A 67 3.33 11.32 6.15
C LYS A 67 2.57 12.41 6.90
N LYS A 68 1.24 12.29 7.03
CA LYS A 68 0.43 13.24 7.82
C LYS A 68 0.84 13.25 9.30
N LEU A 69 1.06 12.08 9.89
CA LEU A 69 1.55 11.97 11.26
C LEU A 69 2.93 12.62 11.42
N GLN A 70 3.79 12.45 10.44
CA GLN A 70 5.11 13.07 10.40
C GLN A 70 5.01 14.61 10.34
N GLU A 71 4.12 15.15 9.50
CA GLU A 71 3.87 16.59 9.41
C GLU A 71 3.34 17.17 10.74
N VAL A 72 2.47 16.44 11.44
CA VAL A 72 2.01 16.84 12.80
C VAL A 72 3.18 16.84 13.77
N ARG A 73 4.03 15.80 13.77
CA ARG A 73 5.23 15.77 14.63
C ARG A 73 6.14 16.96 14.41
N ASP A 74 6.33 17.37 13.16
CA ASP A 74 7.28 18.43 12.81
C ASP A 74 6.71 19.83 13.05
N THR A 75 5.38 19.99 13.07
CA THR A 75 4.70 21.29 13.31
C THR A 75 4.21 21.49 14.73
N ASP A 76 3.78 20.42 15.40
CA ASP A 76 3.26 20.42 16.77
C ASP A 76 3.61 19.08 17.49
N PRO A 77 4.84 18.99 18.04
CA PRO A 77 5.32 17.80 18.74
C PRO A 77 4.45 17.41 19.95
N GLU A 78 3.86 18.38 20.65
CA GLU A 78 3.04 18.12 21.84
C GLU A 78 1.71 17.43 21.45
N THR A 79 1.07 17.89 20.38
CA THR A 79 -0.11 17.22 19.83
C THR A 79 0.23 15.82 19.28
N PHE A 80 1.39 15.66 18.64
CA PHE A 80 1.86 14.34 18.21
C PHE A 80 2.03 13.38 19.38
N ASP A 81 2.71 13.81 20.44
CA ASP A 81 2.92 13.01 21.64
C ASP A 81 1.59 12.67 22.32
N ALA A 82 0.63 13.59 22.40
CA ALA A 82 -0.70 13.30 22.95
C ALA A 82 -1.46 12.24 22.13
N ILE A 83 -1.39 12.29 20.79
CA ILE A 83 -2.04 11.31 19.89
C ILE A 83 -1.37 9.92 20.02
N VAL A 84 -0.04 9.86 20.03
CA VAL A 84 0.70 8.60 20.16
C VAL A 84 0.52 8.01 21.56
N VAL A 85 0.63 8.82 22.61
CA VAL A 85 0.44 8.40 24.00
C VAL A 85 -0.97 7.88 24.24
N SER A 86 -2.01 8.57 23.77
CA SER A 86 -3.40 8.12 23.92
C SER A 86 -3.73 6.85 23.12
N SER A 87 -2.99 6.59 22.03
CA SER A 87 -3.16 5.38 21.21
C SER A 87 -2.39 4.16 21.73
N VAL A 88 -1.29 4.37 22.47
CA VAL A 88 -0.40 3.30 22.99
C VAL A 88 -0.62 3.02 24.48
N ARG A 89 -1.13 3.98 25.27
CA ARG A 89 -1.27 3.84 26.74
C ARG A 89 -2.58 3.30 27.31
N PRO A 90 -3.69 2.99 26.61
CA PRO A 90 -4.84 2.45 27.32
C PRO A 90 -4.58 1.05 27.90
N ASP A 91 -3.55 0.32 27.42
CA ASP A 91 -3.20 -1.01 27.93
C ASP A 91 -2.02 -1.04 28.92
N LEU A 92 -1.16 -0.01 28.96
CA LEU A 92 -0.02 0.01 29.90
C LEU A 92 -0.48 0.14 31.36
N GLU A 93 -1.63 0.77 31.62
CA GLU A 93 -2.22 0.84 32.95
C GLU A 93 -2.64 -0.53 33.52
N LYS A 94 -2.83 -1.56 32.67
CA LYS A 94 -3.12 -2.93 33.11
C LYS A 94 -1.89 -3.72 33.59
N TYR A 95 -0.68 -3.26 33.26
CA TYR A 95 0.57 -3.97 33.55
C TYR A 95 1.39 -3.34 34.68
N ILE A 96 0.89 -2.29 35.33
CA ILE A 96 1.59 -1.56 36.42
C ILE A 96 0.93 -1.80 37.80
N ASN A 97 -0.01 -2.75 37.94
CA ASN A 97 -0.56 -3.19 39.24
C ASN A 97 -0.06 -4.57 39.65
#